data_AF-A0A7H1PQN2-F1
#
_entry.id   AF-A0A7H1PQN2-F1
#
_cell.length_a   1.000
_cell.length_b   1.000
_cell.length_c   1.000
_cell.angle_alpha   90.00
_cell.angle_beta   90.00
_cell.angle_gamma   90.00
#
_symmetry.space_group_name_H-M   'P 1'
#
loop_
_entity.id
_entity.type
_entity.pdbx_description
1 polymer ?
#
loop_
_entity_poly.entity_id
_entity_poly.type
_entity_poly.pdbx_seq_one_letter_code
_entity_poly.pdbx_strand_id
1 'polypeptide(L)' 'MRADQAGEATFPAFVRACWDAGVARYDVDTAARTCTYYGSDGDSCTEVCPFVTLP' A
#
# COMPACT_ATOMS: atom_id res chain seq x y z
N MET A 1 0.99 6.13 0.54
CA MET A 1 0.55 4.84 1.14
C MET A 1 -0.30 5.04 2.38
N ARG A 2 0.11 5.86 3.36
CA ARG A 2 -0.73 6.12 4.55
C ARG A 2 -2.12 6.71 4.26
N ALA A 3 -2.24 7.62 3.30
CA ALA A 3 -3.54 8.16 2.88
C ALA A 3 -4.47 7.09 2.27
N ASP A 4 -3.91 6.11 1.56
CA ASP A 4 -4.67 4.96 1.04
C ASP A 4 -5.17 4.07 2.18
N GLN A 5 -4.29 3.74 3.12
CA GLN A 5 -4.62 2.97 4.33
C GLN A 5 -5.65 3.67 5.23
N ALA A 6 -5.77 5.00 5.16
CA ALA A 6 -6.77 5.79 5.87
C ALA A 6 -8.12 5.89 5.12
N GLY A 7 -8.23 5.36 3.89
CA GLY A 7 -9.41 5.52 3.04
C GLY A 7 -9.53 6.92 2.42
N GLU A 8 -8.46 7.72 2.44
CA GLU A 8 -8.43 9.12 1.99
C GLU A 8 -7.87 9.27 0.56
N ALA A 9 -7.40 8.18 -0.06
CA ALA A 9 -6.88 8.18 -1.42
C ALA A 9 -7.76 7.39 -2.38
N THR A 10 -7.78 7.82 -3.64
CA THR A 10 -8.35 7.02 -4.73
C THR A 10 -7.33 6.01 -5.23
N PHE A 11 -7.80 4.93 -5.84
CA PHE A 11 -6.92 3.90 -6.39
C PHE A 11 -5.88 4.45 -7.40
N PRO A 12 -6.23 5.34 -8.36
CA PRO A 12 -5.22 5.93 -9.25
C PRO A 12 -4.15 6.76 -8.53
N ALA A 13 -4.53 7.51 -7.49
CA ALA A 13 -3.59 8.29 -6.69
C ALA A 13 -2.65 7.38 -5.89
N PHE A 14 -3.17 6.27 -5.36
CA PHE A 14 -2.37 5.25 -4.69
C PHE A 14 -1.34 4.62 -5.64
N VAL A 15 -1.75 4.15 -6.82
CA VAL A 15 -0.84 3.52 -7.79
C VAL A 15 0.26 4.49 -8.22
N ARG A 16 -0.07 5.78 -8.42
CA ARG A 16 0.92 6.82 -8.70
C ARG A 16 1.93 6.96 -7.55
N ALA A 17 1.47 7.02 -6.31
CA ALA A 17 2.33 7.10 -5.15
C ALA A 17 3.25 5.86 -4.99
N CYS A 18 2.78 4.66 -5.34
CA CYS A 18 3.62 3.46 -5.40
C CYS A 18 4.75 3.62 -6.41
N TRP A 19 4.40 4.03 -7.63
CA TRP A 19 5.37 4.22 -8.71
C TRP A 19 6.43 5.26 -8.35
N ASP A 20 6.01 6.42 -7.84
CA ASP A 20 6.92 7.52 -7.47
C ASP A 20 7.85 7.12 -6.30
N ALA A 21 7.42 6.15 -5.46
CA ALA A 21 8.23 5.58 -4.39
C ALA A 21 9.13 4.41 -4.84
N GLY A 22 9.17 4.09 -6.15
CA GLY A 22 9.99 3.00 -6.69
C GLY A 22 9.42 1.60 -6.48
N VAL A 23 8.13 1.49 -6.15
CA VAL A 23 7.48 0.20 -5.89
C VAL A 23 7.05 -0.43 -7.21
N ALA A 24 7.60 -1.60 -7.51
CA ALA A 24 7.31 -2.38 -8.70
C ALA A 24 6.16 -3.37 -8.51
N ARG A 25 5.97 -3.85 -7.28
CA ARG A 25 4.90 -4.79 -6.91
C ARG A 25 4.41 -4.50 -5.49
N TYR A 26 3.16 -4.81 -5.21
CA TYR A 26 2.66 -4.89 -3.84
C TYR A 26 1.77 -6.12 -3.66
N ASP A 27 1.76 -6.67 -2.45
CA ASP A 27 0.86 -7.74 -2.03
C ASP A 27 0.00 -7.23 -0.85
N VAL A 28 -1.29 -7.57 -0.85
CA VAL A 28 -2.23 -7.22 0.22
C VAL A 28 -2.71 -8.51 0.88
N ASP A 29 -2.41 -8.67 2.16
CA ASP A 29 -2.95 -9.75 2.99
C ASP A 29 -4.09 -9.20 3.86
N THR A 30 -5.32 -9.54 3.47
CA THR A 30 -6.53 -9.10 4.18
C THR A 30 -6.78 -9.84 5.48
N ALA A 31 -6.21 -11.04 5.67
CA ALA A 31 -6.31 -11.80 6.91
C ALA A 31 -5.34 -11.25 7.96
N ALA A 32 -4.09 -11.03 7.58
CA ALA A 32 -3.07 -10.42 8.44
C ALA A 32 -3.23 -8.89 8.57
N ARG A 33 -4.01 -8.26 7.68
CA ARG A 33 -4.18 -6.80 7.55
C ARG A 33 -2.84 -6.11 7.31
N THR A 34 -2.12 -6.56 6.29
CA THR A 34 -0.83 -5.97 5.90
C THR A 34 -0.76 -5.70 4.41
N CYS A 35 0.04 -4.71 4.05
CA CYS A 35 0.44 -4.44 2.67
C CYS A 35 1.97 -4.51 2.61
N THR A 36 2.51 -5.34 1.72
CA THR A 36 3.95 -5.42 1.46
C THR A 36 4.26 -4.82 0.11
N TYR A 37 5.22 -3.92 0.07
CA TYR A 37 5.67 -3.20 -1.11
C TYR A 37 7.07 -3.67 -1.50
N TYR A 38 7.28 -3.96 -2.77
CA TYR A 38 8.54 -4.49 -3.31
C TYR A 38 9.13 -3.53 -4.34
N GLY A 39 10.38 -3.15 -4.14
CA GLY A 39 11.16 -2.38 -5.12
C GLY A 39 11.73 -3.26 -6.23
N SER A 40 12.30 -2.63 -7.27
CA SER A 40 12.99 -3.35 -8.35
C SER A 40 14.26 -4.06 -7.90
N ASP A 41 14.86 -3.61 -6.81
CA ASP A 41 16.19 -4.04 -6.37
C ASP A 41 16.14 -5.22 -5.38
N GLY A 42 14.94 -5.77 -5.15
CA GLY A 42 14.68 -6.87 -4.22
C GLY A 42 14.33 -6.43 -2.80
N ASP A 43 14.42 -5.12 -2.50
CA ASP A 43 14.00 -4.57 -1.22
C ASP A 43 12.48 -4.63 -1.04
N SER A 44 12.04 -4.83 0.21
CA SER A 44 10.63 -4.83 0.56
C SER A 44 10.34 -4.15 1.89
N CYS A 45 9.18 -3.51 1.99
CA CYS A 45 8.66 -2.92 3.21
C CYS A 45 7.23 -3.42 3.47
N THR A 46 6.97 -3.92 4.67
CA THR A 46 5.63 -4.35 5.10
C THR A 46 5.03 -3.32 6.05
N GLU A 47 3.81 -2.89 5.77
CA GLU A 47 3.04 -1.98 6.59
C GLU A 47 1.75 -2.65 7.08
N VAL A 48 1.36 -2.35 8.32
CA VAL A 48 0.06 -2.76 8.86
C VAL A 48 -1.02 -1.85 8.31
N CYS A 49 -2.07 -2.45 7.76
CA CYS A 49 -3.30 -1.79 7.37
C CYS A 49 -4.20 -1.66 8.61
N PRO A 50 -4.41 -0.45 9.15
CA PRO A 50 -5.32 -0.25 10.26
C PRO A 50 -6.75 -0.58 9.83
N PHE A 51 -7.61 -0.86 10.81
CA PHE A 51 -9.03 -0.95 10.54
C PHE A 51 -9.56 0.43 10.16
N VAL A 52 -10.28 0.51 9.03
CA VAL A 52 -10.97 1.71 8.54
C VAL A 52 -12.45 1.41 8.41
N THR A 53 -13.27 2.35 8.88
CA THR A 53 -14.71 2.33 8.63
C THR A 53 -14.97 3.01 7.29
N LEU A 54 -15.47 2.24 6.32
CA LEU A 54 -15.96 2.80 5.05
C LEU A 54 -17.37 3.41 5.27
N PRO A 55 -17.71 4.51 4.58
CA PRO A 55 -19.05 5.11 4.66
C PRO A 55 -20.17 4.19 4.14
#